data_AF-A0A2E7F9S4-F1
#
_entry.id   AF-A0A2E7F9S4-F1
#
_cell.length_a   1.000
_cell.length_b   1.000
_cell.length_c   1.000
_cell.angle_alpha   90.00
_cell.angle_beta   90.00
_cell.angle_gamma   90.00
#
_symmetry.space_group_name_H-M   'P 1'
#
loop_
_entity.id
_entity.type
_entity.pdbx_description
1 polymer ?
#
loop_
_entity_poly.entity_id
_entity_poly.type
_entity_poly.pdbx_seq_one_letter_code
_entity_poly.pdbx_strand_id
1 'polypeptide(L)'
;MTFDTHTTIRLNHRIEKKVREAGSSFYWAMRLLDSEKRRAMYAVYAFCREVDDIADGRDPEPKKLEDLDKWRREIAQVYGGKPKSFIGSALQLVVPQHQLQKADFLAIIDGMEMDAPQHFQITNRSDLELYCERVACAVGRLSNAICGITPDDGDVLAKSLGEALQLTNILRDVAEDAKRDHVYLPDDLLVKNGYVSITPDFAIDDPAIARTCSELSEIAYQQFSAAQTVIRKIGSQKTLAARIMMAVYKRIYDKLLDRGWDRLEQPVSLTKFEKGLLILRESLA
;
A
#
# COMPACT_ATOMS: atom_id res chain seq x y z
N MET A 1 10.54 0.05 28.18
CA MET A 1 9.68 -0.53 29.23
C MET A 1 9.41 -1.97 28.85
N THR A 2 9.65 -2.93 29.73
CA THR A 2 9.18 -4.30 29.55
C THR A 2 7.70 -4.32 29.91
N PHE A 3 6.82 -4.43 28.91
CA PHE A 3 5.41 -4.72 29.17
C PHE A 3 5.31 -6.06 29.87
N ASP A 4 4.43 -6.18 30.87
CA ASP A 4 4.11 -7.50 31.41
C ASP A 4 3.43 -8.37 30.33
N THR A 5 3.50 -9.68 30.50
CA THR A 5 2.98 -10.65 29.52
C THR A 5 1.48 -10.48 29.27
N HIS A 6 0.68 -10.14 30.29
CA HIS A 6 -0.76 -9.93 30.14
C HIS A 6 -1.09 -8.67 29.33
N THR A 7 -0.38 -7.57 29.57
CA THR A 7 -0.52 -6.32 28.83
C THR A 7 -0.15 -6.52 27.36
N THR A 8 0.91 -7.26 27.08
CA THR A 8 1.33 -7.62 25.72
C THR A 8 0.27 -8.46 24.99
N ILE A 9 -0.32 -9.46 25.66
CA ILE A 9 -1.38 -10.30 25.09
C ILE A 9 -2.62 -9.47 24.74
N ARG A 10 -3.08 -8.61 25.67
CA ARG A 10 -4.26 -7.74 25.44
C ARG A 10 -4.04 -6.79 24.27
N LEU A 11 -2.83 -6.21 24.18
CA LEU A 11 -2.45 -5.34 23.09
C LEU A 11 -2.49 -6.06 21.74
N ASN A 12 -1.87 -7.24 21.64
CA ASN A 12 -1.88 -8.05 20.42
C ASN A 12 -3.30 -8.42 19.98
N HIS A 13 -4.17 -8.78 20.92
CA HIS A 13 -5.57 -9.09 20.60
C HIS A 13 -6.33 -7.87 20.05
N ARG A 14 -6.10 -6.68 20.61
CA ARG A 14 -6.72 -5.43 20.13
C ARG A 14 -6.25 -5.09 18.72
N ILE A 15 -4.97 -5.27 18.43
CA ILE A 15 -4.38 -5.07 17.10
C ILE A 15 -4.97 -6.07 16.10
N GLU A 16 -4.96 -7.37 16.41
CA GLU A 16 -5.53 -8.42 15.54
C GLU A 16 -7.02 -8.16 15.23
N LYS A 17 -7.79 -7.70 16.23
CA LYS A 17 -9.20 -7.32 16.03
C LYS A 17 -9.32 -6.20 14.99
N LYS A 18 -8.54 -5.11 15.12
CA LYS A 18 -8.56 -3.99 14.16
C LYS A 18 -8.17 -4.46 12.75
N VAL A 19 -7.11 -5.26 12.60
CA VAL A 19 -6.68 -5.77 11.29
C VAL A 19 -7.75 -6.66 10.66
N ARG A 20 -8.40 -7.52 11.45
CA ARG A 20 -9.48 -8.38 10.97
C ARG A 20 -10.70 -7.59 10.51
N GLU A 21 -11.06 -6.53 11.24
CA GLU A 21 -12.20 -5.65 10.93
C GLU A 21 -11.98 -4.84 9.65
N ALA A 22 -10.74 -4.57 9.26
CA ALA A 22 -10.41 -3.95 7.97
C ALA A 22 -10.76 -4.83 6.75
N GLY A 23 -11.02 -6.14 6.93
CA GLY A 23 -11.60 -7.00 5.90
C GLY A 23 -10.72 -7.28 4.67
N SER A 24 -9.43 -6.93 4.72
CA SER A 24 -8.54 -7.00 3.56
C SER A 24 -8.01 -8.43 3.28
N SER A 25 -7.63 -8.70 2.03
CA SER A 25 -6.94 -9.95 1.67
C SER A 25 -5.60 -10.11 2.38
N PHE A 26 -4.97 -8.99 2.78
CA PHE A 26 -3.71 -9.00 3.51
C PHE A 26 -3.83 -9.76 4.85
N TYR A 27 -4.97 -9.68 5.54
CA TYR A 27 -5.18 -10.40 6.81
C TYR A 27 -4.90 -11.91 6.66
N TRP A 28 -5.38 -12.54 5.58
CA TRP A 28 -5.17 -13.96 5.33
C TRP A 28 -3.74 -14.31 4.92
N ALA A 29 -3.09 -13.46 4.13
CA ALA A 29 -1.67 -13.63 3.80
C ALA A 29 -0.80 -13.57 5.07
N MET A 30 -1.06 -12.59 5.94
CA MET A 30 -0.38 -12.44 7.22
C MET A 30 -0.64 -13.59 8.20
N ARG A 31 -1.83 -14.22 8.16
CA ARG A 31 -2.17 -15.37 9.01
C ARG A 31 -1.25 -16.57 8.81
N LEU A 32 -0.67 -16.72 7.62
CA LEU A 32 0.24 -17.81 7.26
C LEU A 32 1.67 -17.60 7.78
N LEU A 33 2.01 -16.38 8.21
CA LEU A 33 3.28 -16.11 8.85
C LEU A 33 3.33 -16.76 10.24
N ASP A 34 4.55 -17.06 10.70
CA ASP A 34 4.79 -17.46 12.08
C ASP A 34 4.27 -16.39 13.05
N SER A 35 4.06 -16.79 14.31
CA SER A 35 3.36 -15.93 15.28
C SER A 35 4.06 -14.60 15.52
N GLU A 36 5.38 -14.56 15.39
CA GLU A 36 6.20 -13.37 15.62
C GLU A 36 6.03 -12.38 14.47
N LYS A 37 6.32 -12.82 13.25
CA LYS A 37 6.18 -12.00 12.04
C LYS A 37 4.74 -11.54 11.83
N ARG A 38 3.76 -12.39 12.14
CA ARG A 38 2.35 -12.03 12.07
C ARG A 38 2.00 -10.87 13.00
N ARG A 39 2.48 -10.87 14.25
CA ARG A 39 2.25 -9.75 15.19
C ARG A 39 2.89 -8.46 14.69
N ALA A 40 4.12 -8.53 14.18
CA ALA A 40 4.79 -7.38 13.61
C ALA A 40 4.05 -6.81 12.40
N MET A 41 3.60 -7.68 11.49
CA MET A 41 2.86 -7.25 10.31
C MET A 41 1.50 -6.65 10.67
N TYR A 42 0.81 -7.18 11.69
CA TYR A 42 -0.43 -6.58 12.17
C TYR A 42 -0.22 -5.20 12.79
N ALA A 43 0.88 -4.97 13.51
CA ALA A 43 1.19 -3.65 14.06
C ALA A 43 1.46 -2.62 12.95
N VAL A 44 2.26 -2.99 11.93
CA VAL A 44 2.52 -2.14 10.76
C VAL A 44 1.24 -1.89 9.97
N TYR A 45 0.45 -2.92 9.68
CA TYR A 45 -0.81 -2.79 8.96
C TYR A 45 -1.82 -1.91 9.70
N ALA A 46 -1.92 -2.04 11.03
CA ALA A 46 -2.78 -1.20 11.84
C ALA A 46 -2.37 0.28 11.78
N PHE A 47 -1.06 0.57 11.75
CA PHE A 47 -0.55 1.92 11.53
C PHE A 47 -0.89 2.44 10.13
N CYS A 48 -0.56 1.69 9.07
CA CYS A 48 -0.88 2.07 7.70
C CYS A 48 -2.37 2.40 7.56
N ARG A 49 -3.23 1.56 8.15
CA ARG A 49 -4.67 1.77 8.08
C ARG A 49 -5.14 3.03 8.82
N GLU A 50 -4.53 3.39 9.94
CA GLU A 50 -4.91 4.63 10.65
C GLU A 50 -4.55 5.89 9.86
N VAL A 51 -3.37 5.95 9.25
CA VAL A 51 -2.96 7.14 8.50
C VAL A 51 -3.71 7.23 7.15
N ASP A 52 -4.01 6.08 6.55
CA ASP A 52 -4.90 5.93 5.38
C ASP A 52 -6.33 6.38 5.69
N ASP A 53 -6.91 5.93 6.82
CA ASP A 53 -8.25 6.37 7.28
C ASP A 53 -8.33 7.89 7.51
N ILE A 54 -7.22 8.55 7.89
CA ILE A 54 -7.16 10.02 8.04
C ILE A 54 -7.17 10.69 6.67
N ALA A 55 -6.34 10.23 5.73
CA ALA A 55 -6.27 10.79 4.38
C ALA A 55 -7.58 10.61 3.60
N ASP A 56 -8.18 9.42 3.65
CA ASP A 56 -9.46 9.08 3.02
C ASP A 56 -10.67 9.68 3.76
N GLY A 57 -10.47 10.21 4.96
CA GLY A 57 -11.50 10.79 5.80
C GLY A 57 -12.21 11.99 5.17
N ARG A 58 -13.36 12.36 5.72
CA ARG A 58 -14.16 13.52 5.28
C ARG A 58 -13.80 14.83 5.97
N ASP A 59 -12.83 14.79 6.87
CA ASP A 59 -12.40 15.99 7.59
C ASP A 59 -11.73 16.99 6.64
N PRO A 60 -11.78 18.31 6.92
CA PRO A 60 -11.09 19.31 6.12
C PRO A 60 -9.57 19.08 6.10
N GLU A 61 -8.89 19.47 5.01
CA GLU A 61 -7.44 19.31 4.85
C GLU A 61 -6.61 19.76 6.06
N PRO A 62 -6.82 20.94 6.69
CA PRO A 62 -6.05 21.34 7.86
C PRO A 62 -6.18 20.36 9.05
N LYS A 63 -7.34 19.72 9.19
CA LYS A 63 -7.60 18.74 10.24
C LYS A 63 -6.87 17.43 9.95
N LYS A 64 -6.91 16.96 8.69
CA LYS A 64 -6.16 15.78 8.25
C LYS A 64 -4.67 15.96 8.48
N LEU A 65 -4.10 17.10 8.07
CA LEU A 65 -2.69 17.43 8.28
C LEU A 65 -2.32 17.49 9.78
N GLU A 66 -3.19 18.05 10.63
CA GLU A 66 -2.98 18.05 12.08
C GLU A 66 -2.92 16.62 12.66
N ASP A 67 -3.81 15.73 12.21
CA ASP A 67 -3.87 14.36 12.70
C ASP A 67 -2.74 13.47 12.15
N LEU A 68 -2.28 13.73 10.91
CA LEU A 68 -1.07 13.12 10.35
C LEU A 68 0.20 13.59 11.10
N ASP A 69 0.29 14.85 11.48
CA ASP A 69 1.39 15.35 12.31
C ASP A 69 1.37 14.75 13.74
N LYS A 70 0.18 14.47 14.30
CA LYS A 70 0.09 13.70 15.56
C LYS A 70 0.71 12.31 15.40
N TRP A 71 0.50 11.64 14.27
CA TRP A 71 1.16 10.37 13.97
C TRP A 71 2.66 10.52 13.77
N ARG A 72 3.14 11.60 13.15
CA ARG A 72 4.57 11.91 13.02
C ARG A 72 5.23 12.02 14.41
N ARG A 73 4.57 12.72 15.34
CA ARG A 73 4.99 12.81 16.75
C ARG A 73 4.90 11.47 17.47
N GLU A 74 3.85 10.69 17.25
CA GLU A 74 3.70 9.34 17.82
C GLU A 74 4.83 8.41 17.37
N ILE A 75 5.19 8.40 16.08
CA ILE A 75 6.33 7.63 15.57
C ILE A 75 7.62 8.10 16.25
N ALA A 76 7.84 9.40 16.44
CA ALA A 76 8.98 9.87 17.23
C ALA A 76 8.97 9.31 18.68
N GLN A 77 7.80 9.22 19.32
CA GLN A 77 7.64 8.61 20.64
C GLN A 77 7.85 7.10 20.66
N VAL A 78 7.45 6.37 19.60
CA VAL A 78 7.72 4.94 19.42
C VAL A 78 9.22 4.67 19.52
N TYR A 79 10.01 5.38 18.69
CA TYR A 79 11.48 5.29 18.67
C TYR A 79 12.12 5.88 19.94
N GLY A 80 11.45 6.83 20.61
CA GLY A 80 11.88 7.42 21.88
C GLY A 80 11.50 6.61 23.13
N GLY A 81 10.85 5.45 22.99
CA GLY A 81 10.53 4.59 24.13
C GLY A 81 9.22 4.94 24.86
N LYS A 82 8.40 5.90 24.38
CA LYS A 82 7.26 6.47 25.13
C LYS A 82 5.97 6.69 24.30
N PRO A 83 5.51 5.71 23.49
CA PRO A 83 4.31 5.85 22.65
C PRO A 83 3.07 6.16 23.50
N LYS A 84 2.12 6.88 22.91
CA LYS A 84 0.88 7.29 23.58
C LYS A 84 -0.33 6.46 23.15
N SER A 85 -0.31 5.98 21.91
CA SER A 85 -1.37 5.15 21.34
C SER A 85 -1.10 3.66 21.58
N PHE A 86 -2.16 2.85 21.49
CA PHE A 86 -2.00 1.40 21.54
C PHE A 86 -1.27 0.86 20.30
N ILE A 87 -1.48 1.44 19.11
CA ILE A 87 -0.76 1.04 17.89
C ILE A 87 0.73 1.39 18.01
N GLY A 88 1.07 2.58 18.47
CA GLY A 88 2.45 2.96 18.77
C GLY A 88 3.10 2.04 19.81
N SER A 89 2.34 1.61 20.82
CA SER A 89 2.81 0.61 21.79
C SER A 89 3.12 -0.74 21.13
N ALA A 90 2.31 -1.17 20.15
CA ALA A 90 2.57 -2.40 19.40
C ALA A 90 3.77 -2.25 18.45
N LEU A 91 3.91 -1.09 17.79
CA LEU A 91 5.07 -0.77 16.96
C LEU A 91 6.36 -0.78 17.77
N GLN A 92 6.35 -0.19 18.97
CA GLN A 92 7.52 -0.14 19.84
C GLN A 92 8.09 -1.53 20.16
N LEU A 93 7.23 -2.54 20.26
CA LEU A 93 7.67 -3.91 20.52
C LEU A 93 8.42 -4.52 19.33
N VAL A 94 8.06 -4.14 18.10
CA VAL A 94 8.50 -4.83 16.88
C VAL A 94 9.54 -4.06 16.08
N VAL A 95 9.60 -2.74 16.23
CA VAL A 95 10.61 -1.86 15.60
C VAL A 95 12.04 -2.33 15.87
N PRO A 96 12.50 -2.50 17.13
CA PRO A 96 13.87 -2.94 17.39
C PRO A 96 14.12 -4.39 16.96
N GLN A 97 13.09 -5.25 17.05
CA GLN A 97 13.18 -6.67 16.73
C GLN A 97 13.44 -6.91 15.24
N HIS A 98 12.80 -6.14 14.37
CA HIS A 98 12.93 -6.27 12.91
C HIS A 98 13.75 -5.15 12.27
N GLN A 99 14.39 -4.28 13.08
CA GLN A 99 15.19 -3.15 12.61
C GLN A 99 14.42 -2.25 11.63
N LEU A 100 13.14 -1.99 11.94
CA LEU A 100 12.26 -1.20 11.09
C LEU A 100 12.77 0.24 11.04
N GLN A 101 12.92 0.78 9.83
CA GLN A 101 13.49 2.11 9.64
C GLN A 101 12.44 3.18 9.92
N LYS A 102 12.80 4.18 10.74
CA LYS A 102 11.91 5.30 11.05
C LYS A 102 11.50 6.05 9.78
N ALA A 103 12.43 6.16 8.83
CA ALA A 103 12.22 6.83 7.55
C ALA A 103 11.03 6.25 6.77
N ASP A 104 10.80 4.94 6.81
CA ASP A 104 9.68 4.34 6.08
C ASP A 104 8.32 4.70 6.70
N PHE A 105 8.21 4.76 8.03
CA PHE A 105 7.00 5.25 8.68
C PHE A 105 6.71 6.71 8.35
N LEU A 106 7.76 7.55 8.30
CA LEU A 106 7.62 8.95 7.93
C LEU A 106 7.25 9.12 6.45
N ALA A 107 7.85 8.33 5.56
CA ALA A 107 7.51 8.35 4.14
C ALA A 107 6.04 7.98 3.89
N ILE A 108 5.49 7.01 4.64
CA ILE A 108 4.06 6.67 4.56
C ILE A 108 3.21 7.88 4.99
N ILE A 109 3.55 8.55 6.08
CA ILE A 109 2.83 9.77 6.52
C ILE A 109 2.93 10.86 5.46
N ASP A 110 4.13 11.10 4.91
CA ASP A 110 4.33 12.07 3.83
C ASP A 110 3.46 11.74 2.60
N GLY A 111 3.24 10.45 2.31
CA GLY A 111 2.33 10.01 1.24
C GLY A 111 0.87 10.34 1.55
N MET A 112 0.42 10.08 2.78
CA MET A 112 -0.94 10.43 3.21
C MET A 112 -1.17 11.96 3.26
N GLU A 113 -0.11 12.75 3.50
CA GLU A 113 -0.17 14.20 3.39
C GLU A 113 -0.34 14.66 1.93
N MET A 114 0.17 13.91 0.95
CA MET A 114 -0.10 14.19 -0.47
C MET A 114 -1.58 14.00 -0.81
N ASP A 115 -2.25 13.01 -0.21
CA ASP A 115 -3.68 12.70 -0.41
C ASP A 115 -4.64 13.57 0.44
N ALA A 116 -4.11 14.37 1.36
CA ALA A 116 -4.92 15.17 2.29
C ALA A 116 -5.77 16.29 1.63
N PRO A 117 -5.30 16.99 0.58
CA PRO A 117 -6.07 18.05 -0.07
C PRO A 117 -7.39 17.57 -0.64
N GLN A 118 -8.38 18.49 -0.70
CA GLN A 118 -9.67 18.19 -1.31
C GLN A 118 -9.53 17.89 -2.81
N HIS A 119 -8.64 18.59 -3.49
CA HIS A 119 -8.29 18.35 -4.88
C HIS A 119 -6.82 17.93 -4.96
N PHE A 120 -6.55 16.80 -5.61
CA PHE A 120 -5.22 16.26 -5.76
C PHE A 120 -4.98 15.83 -7.21
N GLN A 121 -3.83 16.21 -7.76
CA GLN A 121 -3.44 15.80 -9.10
C GLN A 121 -1.92 15.55 -9.17
N ILE A 122 -1.55 14.41 -9.72
CA ILE A 122 -0.15 14.11 -10.02
C ILE A 122 0.30 14.91 -11.25
N THR A 123 1.35 15.70 -11.11
CA THR A 123 1.82 16.59 -12.19
C THR A 123 2.62 15.85 -13.26
N ASN A 124 3.53 14.96 -12.84
CA ASN A 124 4.40 14.26 -13.78
C ASN A 124 4.75 12.85 -13.31
N ARG A 125 5.41 12.09 -14.19
CA ARG A 125 5.83 10.72 -13.86
C ARG A 125 6.74 10.63 -12.62
N SER A 126 7.63 11.59 -12.38
CA SER A 126 8.49 11.56 -11.19
C SER A 126 7.70 11.77 -9.90
N ASP A 127 6.65 12.60 -9.93
CA ASP A 127 5.73 12.75 -8.80
C ASP A 127 4.90 11.49 -8.56
N LEU A 128 4.50 10.77 -9.63
CA LEU A 128 3.87 9.45 -9.50
C LEU A 128 4.80 8.41 -8.85
N GLU A 129 6.06 8.41 -9.26
CA GLU A 129 7.08 7.52 -8.70
C GLU A 129 7.32 7.84 -7.22
N LEU A 130 7.39 9.12 -6.84
CA LEU A 130 7.48 9.55 -5.45
C LEU A 130 6.24 9.17 -4.63
N TYR A 131 5.06 9.30 -5.23
CA TYR A 131 3.81 8.89 -4.60
C TYR A 131 3.83 7.38 -4.31
N CYS A 132 4.11 6.54 -5.32
CA CYS A 132 4.23 5.09 -5.16
C CYS A 132 5.28 4.70 -4.12
N GLU A 133 6.42 5.39 -4.14
CA GLU A 133 7.52 5.19 -3.19
C GLU A 133 7.05 5.36 -1.73
N ARG A 134 6.25 6.40 -1.47
CA ARG A 134 5.73 6.73 -0.14
C ARG A 134 4.58 5.83 0.31
N VAL A 135 3.58 5.61 -0.55
CA VAL A 135 2.34 4.93 -0.13
C VAL A 135 2.41 3.40 -0.24
N ALA A 136 3.38 2.86 -1.02
CA ALA A 136 3.48 1.43 -1.24
C ALA A 136 4.90 0.86 -1.00
N CYS A 137 5.95 1.47 -1.55
CA CYS A 137 7.30 0.91 -1.43
C CYS A 137 7.83 0.98 0.01
N ALA A 138 7.58 2.08 0.73
CA ALA A 138 7.90 2.19 2.15
C ALA A 138 7.22 1.09 3.00
N VAL A 139 5.96 0.78 2.73
CA VAL A 139 5.24 -0.34 3.36
C VAL A 139 5.88 -1.68 3.00
N GLY A 140 6.30 -1.83 1.75
CA GLY A 140 7.05 -2.98 1.25
C GLY A 140 8.36 -3.22 2.00
N ARG A 141 9.15 -2.17 2.26
CA ARG A 141 10.41 -2.27 3.01
C ARG A 141 10.19 -2.70 4.46
N LEU A 142 9.21 -2.12 5.14
CA LEU A 142 8.80 -2.56 6.48
C LEU A 142 8.40 -4.05 6.47
N SER A 143 7.63 -4.46 5.46
CA SER A 143 7.17 -5.85 5.32
C SER A 143 8.32 -6.83 5.06
N ASN A 144 9.27 -6.42 4.21
CA ASN A 144 10.43 -7.22 3.84
C ASN A 144 11.39 -7.40 5.03
N ALA A 145 11.59 -6.36 5.83
CA ALA A 145 12.37 -6.41 7.07
C ALA A 145 11.75 -7.40 8.08
N ILE A 146 10.42 -7.39 8.25
CA ILE A 146 9.71 -8.35 9.11
C ILE A 146 9.92 -9.79 8.61
N CYS A 147 9.89 -9.99 7.30
CA CYS A 147 10.12 -11.31 6.68
C CYS A 147 11.59 -11.77 6.72
N GLY A 148 12.52 -10.93 7.16
CA GLY A 148 13.95 -11.24 7.24
C GLY A 148 14.65 -11.27 5.88
N ILE A 149 14.12 -10.51 4.92
CA ILE A 149 14.77 -10.24 3.63
C ILE A 149 15.90 -9.22 3.87
N THR A 150 17.04 -9.36 3.19
CA THR A 150 18.16 -8.44 3.33
C THR A 150 17.77 -7.04 2.85
N PRO A 151 18.41 -5.96 3.34
CA PRO A 151 18.12 -4.60 2.85
C PRO A 151 18.22 -4.47 1.33
N ASP A 152 19.32 -4.94 0.72
CA ASP A 152 19.53 -4.83 -0.73
C ASP A 152 18.42 -5.51 -1.56
N ASP A 153 18.06 -6.76 -1.23
CA ASP A 153 17.00 -7.45 -1.95
C ASP A 153 15.61 -6.91 -1.57
N GLY A 154 15.46 -6.48 -0.32
CA GLY A 154 14.24 -5.91 0.24
C GLY A 154 13.86 -4.60 -0.40
N ASP A 155 14.82 -3.73 -0.71
CA ASP A 155 14.59 -2.46 -1.37
C ASP A 155 14.17 -2.66 -2.83
N VAL A 156 14.86 -3.55 -3.56
CA VAL A 156 14.51 -3.87 -4.95
C VAL A 156 13.13 -4.53 -5.02
N LEU A 157 12.82 -5.45 -4.10
CA LEU A 157 11.51 -6.09 -4.03
C LEU A 157 10.41 -5.08 -3.64
N ALA A 158 10.67 -4.22 -2.66
CA ALA A 158 9.71 -3.21 -2.21
C ALA A 158 9.41 -2.20 -3.31
N LYS A 159 10.42 -1.76 -4.05
CA LYS A 159 10.25 -0.89 -5.22
C LYS A 159 9.39 -1.57 -6.27
N SER A 160 9.84 -2.71 -6.78
CA SER A 160 9.16 -3.40 -7.88
C SER A 160 7.76 -3.87 -7.52
N LEU A 161 7.59 -4.60 -6.41
CA LEU A 161 6.28 -5.08 -6.03
C LEU A 161 5.38 -3.91 -5.56
N GLY A 162 5.90 -2.97 -4.77
CA GLY A 162 5.14 -1.82 -4.29
C GLY A 162 4.57 -0.96 -5.42
N GLU A 163 5.40 -0.59 -6.41
CA GLU A 163 4.96 0.14 -7.59
C GLU A 163 3.93 -0.66 -8.39
N ALA A 164 4.15 -1.97 -8.62
CA ALA A 164 3.19 -2.80 -9.35
C ALA A 164 1.80 -2.83 -8.66
N LEU A 165 1.78 -2.99 -7.34
CA LEU A 165 0.57 -3.00 -6.54
C LEU A 165 -0.14 -1.64 -6.61
N GLN A 166 0.60 -0.53 -6.45
CA GLN A 166 0.00 0.80 -6.41
C GLN A 166 -0.49 1.28 -7.77
N LEU A 167 0.28 1.04 -8.85
CA LEU A 167 -0.19 1.31 -10.20
C LEU A 167 -1.46 0.50 -10.52
N THR A 168 -1.56 -0.74 -10.02
CA THR A 168 -2.78 -1.55 -10.16
C THR A 168 -3.97 -0.93 -9.42
N ASN A 169 -3.77 -0.32 -8.24
CA ASN A 169 -4.83 0.41 -7.54
C ASN A 169 -5.28 1.64 -8.34
N ILE A 170 -4.31 2.48 -8.76
CA ILE A 170 -4.58 3.69 -9.57
C ILE A 170 -5.39 3.33 -10.82
N LEU A 171 -4.97 2.31 -11.56
CA LEU A 171 -5.65 1.85 -12.79
C LEU A 171 -7.04 1.23 -12.54
N ARG A 172 -7.25 0.64 -11.36
CA ARG A 172 -8.54 0.06 -10.96
C ARG A 172 -9.54 1.15 -10.61
N ASP A 173 -9.08 2.20 -9.94
CA ASP A 173 -9.92 3.12 -9.19
C ASP A 173 -10.07 4.51 -9.85
N VAL A 174 -9.54 4.74 -11.07
CA VAL A 174 -9.62 6.02 -11.82
C VAL A 174 -10.99 6.72 -11.71
N ALA A 175 -12.09 5.98 -11.91
CA ALA A 175 -13.44 6.55 -11.87
C ALA A 175 -13.94 6.83 -10.44
N GLU A 176 -13.45 6.12 -9.43
CA GLU A 176 -13.74 6.38 -8.02
C GLU A 176 -12.91 7.54 -7.47
N ASP A 177 -11.66 7.65 -7.89
CA ASP A 177 -10.75 8.75 -7.52
C ASP A 177 -11.22 10.07 -8.13
N ALA A 178 -11.64 10.06 -9.39
CA ALA A 178 -12.21 11.24 -10.05
C ALA A 178 -13.46 11.79 -9.32
N LYS A 179 -14.30 10.91 -8.74
CA LYS A 179 -15.47 11.32 -7.94
C LYS A 179 -15.11 12.01 -6.62
N ARG A 180 -13.85 11.89 -6.20
CA ARG A 180 -13.28 12.49 -4.99
C ARG A 180 -12.36 13.69 -5.33
N ASP A 181 -12.43 14.19 -6.57
CA ASP A 181 -11.55 15.25 -7.11
C ASP A 181 -10.06 14.90 -7.07
N HIS A 182 -9.73 13.61 -7.15
CA HIS A 182 -8.37 13.09 -7.15
C HIS A 182 -8.01 12.47 -8.50
N VAL A 183 -6.85 12.84 -9.06
CA VAL A 183 -6.34 12.34 -10.34
C VAL A 183 -4.89 11.88 -10.18
N TYR A 184 -4.70 10.57 -10.09
CA TYR A 184 -3.37 9.96 -9.98
C TYR A 184 -2.69 9.71 -11.33
N LEU A 185 -3.41 9.88 -12.45
CA LEU A 185 -2.82 9.83 -13.78
C LEU A 185 -1.96 11.09 -13.99
N PRO A 186 -0.68 10.97 -14.33
CA PRO A 186 0.20 12.13 -14.48
C PRO A 186 -0.26 13.09 -15.57
N ASP A 187 -0.27 14.39 -15.28
CA ASP A 187 -0.67 15.45 -16.22
C ASP A 187 0.20 15.46 -17.48
N ASP A 188 1.52 15.28 -17.33
CA ASP A 188 2.44 15.18 -18.47
C ASP A 188 2.08 14.04 -19.44
N LEU A 189 1.67 12.88 -18.93
CA LEU A 189 1.21 11.74 -19.72
C LEU A 189 -0.18 11.98 -20.32
N LEU A 190 -1.09 12.61 -19.57
CA LEU A 190 -2.41 13.00 -20.06
C LEU A 190 -2.27 13.94 -21.27
N VAL A 191 -1.47 15.01 -21.13
CA VAL A 191 -1.19 15.97 -22.20
C VAL A 191 -0.50 15.30 -23.38
N LYS A 192 0.52 14.46 -23.14
CA LYS A 192 1.20 13.68 -24.19
C LYS A 192 0.22 12.81 -24.98
N ASN A 193 -0.78 12.23 -24.30
CA ASN A 193 -1.81 11.41 -24.90
C ASN A 193 -2.98 12.21 -25.47
N GLY A 194 -2.92 13.54 -25.48
CA GLY A 194 -3.88 14.44 -26.12
C GLY A 194 -5.03 14.88 -25.24
N TYR A 195 -4.93 14.74 -23.92
CA TYR A 195 -5.90 15.30 -22.99
C TYR A 195 -5.65 16.81 -22.84
N VAL A 196 -6.70 17.62 -23.02
CA VAL A 196 -6.61 19.09 -23.02
C VAL A 196 -7.40 19.71 -21.87
N SER A 197 -8.03 18.89 -21.01
CA SER A 197 -8.95 19.42 -19.99
C SER A 197 -8.21 20.21 -18.92
N ILE A 198 -8.72 21.42 -18.71
CA ILE A 198 -8.44 22.30 -17.59
C ILE A 198 -9.38 21.85 -16.46
N THR A 199 -8.85 21.51 -15.30
CA THR A 199 -9.65 21.22 -14.09
C THR A 199 -10.74 22.29 -13.88
N PRO A 200 -11.96 21.93 -13.41
CA PRO A 200 -12.31 20.72 -12.63
C PRO A 200 -13.03 19.59 -13.39
N ASP A 201 -13.19 19.67 -14.71
CA ASP A 201 -13.99 18.68 -15.47
C ASP A 201 -13.13 17.49 -15.94
N PHE A 202 -12.72 16.62 -15.02
CA PHE A 202 -11.99 15.39 -15.38
C PHE A 202 -12.92 14.38 -16.08
N ALA A 203 -12.80 14.30 -17.41
CA ALA A 203 -13.62 13.45 -18.27
C ALA A 203 -13.01 12.05 -18.38
N ILE A 204 -13.47 11.14 -17.52
CA ILE A 204 -12.99 9.75 -17.49
C ILE A 204 -13.24 8.97 -18.79
N ASP A 205 -14.15 9.44 -19.64
CA ASP A 205 -14.52 8.88 -20.93
C ASP A 205 -13.69 9.43 -22.11
N ASP A 206 -12.79 10.39 -21.87
CA ASP A 206 -11.90 10.90 -22.90
C ASP A 206 -10.93 9.80 -23.36
N PRO A 207 -10.77 9.56 -24.68
CA PRO A 207 -9.84 8.55 -25.21
C PRO A 207 -8.38 8.70 -24.75
N ALA A 208 -7.94 9.90 -24.35
CA ALA A 208 -6.62 10.14 -23.79
C ALA A 208 -6.44 9.50 -22.41
N ILE A 209 -7.51 9.33 -21.63
CA ILE A 209 -7.49 8.60 -20.36
C ILE A 209 -7.19 7.12 -20.65
N ALA A 210 -7.89 6.52 -21.60
CA ALA A 210 -7.66 5.12 -21.97
C ALA A 210 -6.22 4.87 -22.46
N ARG A 211 -5.67 5.79 -23.27
CA ARG A 211 -4.25 5.73 -23.71
C ARG A 211 -3.27 5.85 -22.54
N THR A 212 -3.52 6.78 -21.61
CA THR A 212 -2.68 6.96 -20.42
C THR A 212 -2.73 5.75 -19.50
N CYS A 213 -3.91 5.19 -19.26
CA CYS A 213 -4.09 3.94 -18.52
C CYS A 213 -3.33 2.78 -19.17
N SER A 214 -3.38 2.68 -20.51
CA SER A 214 -2.61 1.67 -21.24
C SER A 214 -1.10 1.83 -21.02
N GLU A 215 -0.57 3.04 -21.14
CA GLU A 215 0.86 3.31 -20.91
C GLU A 215 1.29 2.97 -19.47
N LEU A 216 0.52 3.38 -18.46
CA LEU A 216 0.81 3.03 -17.06
C LEU A 216 0.66 1.53 -16.79
N SER A 217 -0.24 0.83 -17.49
CA SER A 217 -0.40 -0.62 -17.33
C SER A 217 0.83 -1.40 -17.79
N GLU A 218 1.51 -0.94 -18.84
CA GLU A 218 2.77 -1.53 -19.29
C GLU A 218 3.87 -1.38 -18.23
N ILE A 219 3.91 -0.24 -17.54
CA ILE A 219 4.83 -0.03 -16.41
C ILE A 219 4.50 -0.99 -15.27
N ALA A 220 3.23 -1.13 -14.90
CA ALA A 220 2.81 -2.09 -13.87
C ALA A 220 3.22 -3.54 -14.24
N TYR A 221 3.09 -3.93 -15.50
CA TYR A 221 3.54 -5.23 -16.00
C TYR A 221 5.06 -5.43 -15.86
N GLN A 222 5.85 -4.42 -16.22
CA GLN A 222 7.31 -4.46 -16.06
C GLN A 222 7.68 -4.63 -14.58
N GLN A 223 6.99 -3.92 -13.69
CA GLN A 223 7.23 -4.00 -12.25
C GLN A 223 6.83 -5.36 -11.65
N PHE A 224 5.72 -5.96 -12.08
CA PHE A 224 5.38 -7.35 -11.72
C PHE A 224 6.47 -8.34 -12.17
N SER A 225 7.01 -8.14 -13.37
CA SER A 225 8.08 -9.00 -13.92
C SER A 225 9.39 -8.86 -13.15
N ALA A 226 9.75 -7.64 -12.77
CA ALA A 226 10.90 -7.35 -11.91
C ALA A 226 10.72 -7.98 -10.52
N ALA A 227 9.55 -7.78 -9.89
CA ALA A 227 9.24 -8.36 -8.58
C ALA A 227 9.33 -9.90 -8.60
N GLN A 228 8.81 -10.54 -9.66
CA GLN A 228 8.89 -11.99 -9.82
C GLN A 228 10.34 -12.48 -9.91
N THR A 229 11.22 -11.73 -10.59
CA THR A 229 12.65 -12.06 -10.69
C THR A 229 13.33 -12.00 -9.32
N VAL A 230 13.05 -10.96 -8.53
CA VAL A 230 13.61 -10.79 -7.19
C VAL A 230 13.08 -11.85 -6.22
N ILE A 231 11.78 -12.16 -6.26
CA ILE A 231 11.16 -13.22 -5.46
C ILE A 231 11.84 -14.57 -5.72
N ARG A 232 12.11 -14.91 -6.99
CA ARG A 232 12.82 -16.14 -7.37
C ARG A 232 14.24 -16.17 -6.82
N LYS A 233 14.94 -15.04 -6.84
CA LYS A 233 16.30 -14.89 -6.29
C LYS A 233 16.34 -15.13 -4.77
N ILE A 234 15.42 -14.53 -4.02
CA ILE A 234 15.39 -14.62 -2.55
C ILE A 234 14.99 -16.03 -2.07
N GLY A 235 14.10 -16.70 -2.80
CA GLY A 235 13.59 -18.02 -2.47
C GLY A 235 12.26 -17.99 -1.68
N SER A 236 11.56 -19.13 -1.68
CA SER A 236 10.14 -19.22 -1.30
C SER A 236 9.83 -18.97 0.18
N GLN A 237 10.70 -19.39 1.10
CA GLN A 237 10.39 -19.31 2.54
C GLN A 237 10.24 -17.88 3.06
N LYS A 238 11.10 -16.96 2.61
CA LYS A 238 11.06 -15.55 3.06
C LYS A 238 10.07 -14.69 2.27
N THR A 239 9.63 -15.16 1.10
CA THR A 239 8.81 -14.37 0.17
C THR A 239 7.35 -14.81 0.12
N LEU A 240 6.90 -15.74 0.97
CA LEU A 240 5.53 -16.25 0.96
C LEU A 240 4.47 -15.13 0.95
N ALA A 241 4.60 -14.14 1.85
CA ALA A 241 3.67 -13.01 1.90
C ALA A 241 3.70 -12.18 0.60
N ALA A 242 4.90 -11.85 0.09
CA ALA A 242 5.07 -11.11 -1.15
C ALA A 242 4.50 -11.87 -2.36
N ARG A 243 4.68 -13.19 -2.41
CA ARG A 243 4.13 -14.06 -3.46
C ARG A 243 2.62 -14.09 -3.47
N ILE A 244 2.00 -14.27 -2.31
CA ILE A 244 0.54 -14.24 -2.18
C ILE A 244 0.01 -12.87 -2.63
N MET A 245 0.65 -11.79 -2.18
CA MET A 245 0.26 -10.43 -2.56
C MET A 245 0.37 -10.19 -4.05
N MET A 246 1.51 -10.58 -4.65
CA MET A 246 1.73 -10.52 -6.09
C MET A 246 0.67 -11.33 -6.84
N ALA A 247 0.35 -12.55 -6.40
CA ALA A 247 -0.64 -13.40 -7.08
C ALA A 247 -2.05 -12.78 -7.06
N VAL A 248 -2.47 -12.23 -5.91
CA VAL A 248 -3.78 -11.55 -5.77
C VAL A 248 -3.85 -10.33 -6.69
N TYR A 249 -2.85 -9.45 -6.64
CA TYR A 249 -2.89 -8.22 -7.43
C TYR A 249 -2.63 -8.45 -8.92
N LYS A 250 -1.77 -9.41 -9.28
CA LYS A 250 -1.59 -9.79 -10.67
C LYS A 250 -2.89 -10.29 -11.28
N ARG A 251 -3.71 -11.04 -10.51
CA ARG A 251 -5.04 -11.46 -10.95
C ARG A 251 -6.01 -10.29 -11.11
N ILE A 252 -5.94 -9.25 -10.26
CA ILE A 252 -6.71 -8.01 -10.44
C ILE A 252 -6.26 -7.31 -11.72
N TYR A 253 -4.95 -7.15 -11.90
CA TYR A 253 -4.34 -6.56 -13.09
C TYR A 253 -4.78 -7.27 -14.37
N ASP A 254 -4.77 -8.61 -14.39
CA ASP A 254 -5.23 -9.37 -15.56
C ASP A 254 -6.71 -9.12 -15.87
N LYS A 255 -7.57 -8.99 -14.84
CA LYS A 255 -8.97 -8.58 -15.04
C LYS A 255 -9.12 -7.14 -15.54
N LEU A 256 -8.20 -6.23 -15.18
CA LEU A 256 -8.19 -4.87 -15.73
C LEU A 256 -7.87 -4.89 -17.23
N LEU A 257 -6.94 -5.74 -17.67
CA LEU A 257 -6.67 -5.95 -19.09
C LEU A 257 -7.89 -6.54 -19.82
N ASP A 258 -8.58 -7.52 -19.23
CA ASP A 258 -9.82 -8.08 -19.80
C ASP A 258 -10.97 -7.06 -19.89
N ARG A 259 -11.08 -6.18 -18.88
CA ARG A 259 -12.02 -5.05 -18.88
C ARG A 259 -11.66 -4.03 -19.97
N GLY A 260 -10.36 -3.82 -20.20
CA GLY A 260 -9.87 -2.73 -21.02
C GLY A 260 -10.07 -1.36 -20.34
N TRP A 261 -9.65 -0.32 -21.04
CA TRP A 261 -9.54 1.04 -20.52
C TRP A 261 -10.70 1.96 -20.91
N ASP A 262 -11.64 1.50 -21.73
CA ASP A 262 -12.83 2.25 -22.14
C ASP A 262 -14.03 2.08 -21.18
N ARG A 263 -13.88 1.20 -20.17
CA ARG A 263 -14.95 0.82 -19.23
C ARG A 263 -14.56 1.10 -17.78
N LEU A 264 -13.96 2.25 -17.53
CA LEU A 264 -13.36 2.59 -16.21
C LEU A 264 -14.37 2.56 -15.05
N GLU A 265 -15.64 2.85 -15.32
CA GLU A 265 -16.71 2.80 -14.31
C GLU A 265 -17.06 1.37 -13.87
N GLN A 266 -16.72 0.34 -14.66
CA GLN A 266 -17.02 -1.05 -14.30
C GLN A 266 -16.00 -1.51 -13.24
N PRO A 267 -16.46 -1.83 -12.01
CA PRO A 267 -15.56 -2.19 -10.92
C PRO A 267 -14.91 -3.55 -11.18
N VAL A 268 -13.62 -3.66 -10.86
CA VAL A 268 -12.87 -4.92 -10.93
C VAL A 268 -12.52 -5.36 -9.53
N SER A 269 -12.98 -6.56 -9.16
CA SER A 269 -12.65 -7.17 -7.88
C SER A 269 -12.47 -8.69 -7.99
N LEU A 270 -11.85 -9.27 -6.96
CA LEU A 270 -11.78 -10.71 -6.80
C LEU A 270 -12.81 -11.18 -5.78
N THR A 271 -13.48 -12.28 -6.13
CA THR A 271 -14.34 -12.98 -5.18
C THR A 271 -13.52 -13.56 -4.02
N LYS A 272 -14.17 -13.85 -2.89
CA LYS A 272 -13.52 -14.53 -1.76
C LYS A 272 -12.94 -15.89 -2.17
N PHE A 273 -13.59 -16.57 -3.10
CA PHE A 273 -13.14 -17.86 -3.64
C PHE A 273 -11.85 -17.72 -4.45
N GLU A 274 -11.78 -16.77 -5.40
CA GLU A 274 -10.57 -16.50 -6.18
C GLU A 274 -9.38 -16.16 -5.27
N LYS A 275 -9.60 -15.29 -4.27
CA LYS A 275 -8.58 -14.94 -3.28
C LYS A 275 -8.10 -16.17 -2.52
N GLY A 276 -9.02 -17.01 -2.03
CA GLY A 276 -8.70 -18.23 -1.30
C GLY A 276 -7.91 -19.24 -2.13
N LEU A 277 -8.27 -19.43 -3.40
CA LEU A 277 -7.56 -20.33 -4.32
C LEU A 277 -6.11 -19.87 -4.57
N LEU A 278 -5.90 -18.57 -4.78
CA LEU A 278 -4.57 -17.99 -4.97
C LEU A 278 -3.70 -18.14 -3.71
N ILE A 279 -4.27 -17.84 -2.54
CA ILE A 279 -3.58 -18.02 -1.25
C ILE A 279 -3.17 -19.48 -1.07
N LEU A 280 -4.07 -20.43 -1.33
CA LEU A 280 -3.79 -21.86 -1.20
C LEU A 280 -2.69 -22.30 -2.17
N ARG A 281 -2.78 -21.90 -3.44
CA ARG A 281 -1.78 -22.24 -4.47
C ARG A 281 -0.39 -21.77 -4.07
N GLU A 282 -0.25 -20.51 -3.65
CA GLU A 282 1.06 -19.96 -3.28
C GLU A 282 1.60 -20.53 -1.96
N SER A 283 0.73 -20.99 -1.06
CA SER A 283 1.13 -21.64 0.19
C SER A 283 1.71 -23.04 -0.02
N LEU A 284 1.39 -23.69 -1.14
CA LEU A 284 1.79 -25.06 -1.47
C LEU A 284 2.99 -25.16 -2.42
N ALA A 285 3.46 -24.03 -2.96
CA ALA A 285 4.47 -23.96 -4.02
C ALA A 285 5.81 -23.39 -3.55
#